data_AF-C0CV65-F1
#
_entry.id   AF-C0CV65-F1
#
_cell.length_a   1.000
_cell.length_b   1.000
_cell.length_c   1.000
_cell.angle_alpha   90.00
_cell.angle_beta   90.00
_cell.angle_gamma   90.00
#
_symmetry.space_group_name_H-M   'P 1'
#
loop_
_entity.id
_entity.type
_entity.pdbx_description
1 polymer ?
#
loop_
_entity_poly.entity_id
_entity_poly.type
_entity_poly.pdbx_seq_one_letter_code
_entity_poly.pdbx_strand_id
1 'polypeptide(L)'
;MQTIIIVLDPGELVNPDLDLRYCVPDRIAELTNDSIRDNGYDYIDTEEHKPGPLMGIWLETEDAGENWPAVLNILQMEKFRGNDLSKSAKIYISDHEADDIENCVLVYPQ
;
A
#
# COMPACT_ATOMS: atom_id res chain seq x y z
N MET A 1 5.75 15.21 -5.77
CA MET A 1 5.07 14.06 -6.41
C MET A 1 3.83 13.73 -5.59
N GLN A 2 2.84 13.06 -6.17
CA GLN A 2 1.68 12.54 -5.43
C GLN A 2 2.00 11.18 -4.83
N THR A 3 1.16 10.73 -3.91
CA THR A 3 1.41 9.50 -3.14
C THR A 3 0.24 8.53 -3.24
N ILE A 4 0.55 7.24 -3.46
CA ILE A 4 -0.37 6.13 -3.21
C ILE A 4 0.11 5.41 -1.95
N ILE A 5 -0.78 5.12 -1.00
CA ILE A 5 -0.44 4.43 0.24
C ILE A 5 -1.16 3.09 0.29
N ILE A 6 -0.42 2.00 0.45
CA ILE A 6 -0.96 0.66 0.71
C ILE A 6 -0.90 0.43 2.23
N VAL A 7 -2.04 0.18 2.86
CA VAL A 7 -2.12 -0.14 4.28
C VAL A 7 -2.51 -1.60 4.44
N LEU A 8 -1.71 -2.35 5.19
CA LEU A 8 -1.90 -3.77 5.49
C LEU A 8 -2.14 -3.97 6.99
N ASP A 9 -3.24 -4.65 7.33
CA ASP A 9 -3.49 -5.12 8.69
C ASP A 9 -2.87 -6.52 8.88
N PRO A 10 -1.88 -6.69 9.76
CA PRO A 10 -1.26 -8.00 9.99
C PRO A 10 -2.26 -9.06 10.49
N GLY A 11 -3.37 -8.66 11.11
CA GLY A 11 -4.45 -9.55 11.54
C GLY A 11 -5.30 -10.09 10.40
N GLU A 12 -5.26 -9.48 9.21
CA GLU A 12 -5.99 -9.91 8.01
C GLU A 12 -5.10 -10.68 7.01
N LEU A 13 -3.78 -10.75 7.28
CA LEU A 13 -2.83 -11.47 6.43
C LEU A 13 -2.80 -12.97 6.75
N VAL A 14 -2.72 -13.78 5.70
CA VAL A 14 -2.46 -15.23 5.81
C VAL A 14 -1.03 -15.49 6.30
N ASN A 15 -0.08 -14.66 5.87
CA ASN A 15 1.31 -14.66 6.26
C ASN A 15 1.80 -13.22 6.46
N PRO A 16 1.84 -12.69 7.70
CA PRO A 16 2.29 -11.33 8.00
C PRO A 16 3.82 -11.19 7.95
N ASP A 17 4.41 -11.54 6.80
CA ASP A 17 5.85 -11.49 6.54
C ASP A 17 6.31 -10.03 6.40
N LEU A 18 7.37 -9.65 7.13
CA LEU A 18 7.90 -8.30 7.08
C LEU A 18 8.52 -7.94 5.74
N ASP A 19 8.89 -8.93 4.92
CA ASP A 19 9.40 -8.68 3.57
C ASP A 19 8.36 -8.01 2.65
N LEU A 20 7.07 -8.03 3.01
CA LEU A 20 6.00 -7.35 2.27
C LEU A 20 6.31 -5.86 2.05
N ARG A 21 6.98 -5.22 3.02
CA ARG A 21 7.37 -3.80 2.94
C ARG A 21 8.40 -3.49 1.85
N TYR A 22 9.06 -4.51 1.29
CA TYR A 22 10.01 -4.36 0.19
C TYR A 22 9.50 -5.05 -1.08
N CYS A 23 9.00 -6.29 -0.98
CA CYS A 23 8.63 -7.03 -2.18
C CYS A 23 7.38 -6.46 -2.87
N VAL A 24 6.47 -5.80 -2.14
CA VAL A 24 5.31 -5.14 -2.73
C VAL A 24 5.73 -3.91 -3.55
N PRO A 25 6.42 -2.89 -2.99
CA PRO A 25 6.82 -1.72 -3.75
C PRO A 25 7.80 -2.06 -4.89
N ASP A 26 8.76 -2.98 -4.67
CA ASP A 26 9.70 -3.42 -5.71
C ASP A 26 8.95 -3.99 -6.94
N ARG A 27 7.94 -4.83 -6.70
CA ARG A 27 7.18 -5.46 -7.78
C ARG A 27 6.30 -4.46 -8.52
N ILE A 28 5.75 -3.48 -7.80
CA ILE A 28 4.96 -2.40 -8.40
C ILE A 28 5.85 -1.55 -9.31
N ALA A 29 7.04 -1.16 -8.85
CA ALA A 29 8.00 -0.41 -9.65
C ALA A 29 8.40 -1.18 -10.92
N GLU A 30 8.70 -2.47 -10.80
CA GLU A 30 9.05 -3.34 -11.93
C GLU A 30 7.94 -3.39 -12.98
N LEU A 31 6.69 -3.63 -12.57
CA LEU A 31 5.57 -3.80 -13.49
C LEU A 31 5.06 -2.48 -14.08
N THR A 32 5.35 -1.35 -13.44
CA THR A 32 4.97 -0.02 -13.92
C THR A 32 6.10 0.71 -14.66
N ASN A 33 7.26 0.07 -14.86
CA ASN A 33 8.46 0.70 -15.41
C ASN A 33 8.81 2.01 -14.66
N ASP A 34 8.84 1.94 -13.34
CA ASP A 34 9.19 3.05 -12.43
C ASP A 34 8.25 4.26 -12.50
N SER A 35 7.04 4.15 -13.07
CA SER A 35 6.04 5.24 -12.99
C SER A 35 5.36 5.32 -11.63
N ILE A 36 5.45 4.25 -10.84
CA ILE A 36 5.08 4.18 -9.42
C ILE A 36 6.27 3.57 -8.69
N ARG A 37 6.87 4.28 -7.73
CA ARG A 37 8.11 3.84 -7.07
C ARG A 37 7.97 3.77 -5.57
N ASP A 38 8.84 3.00 -4.94
CA ASP A 38 8.96 2.96 -3.48
C ASP A 38 9.28 4.36 -2.92
N ASN A 39 8.51 4.78 -1.91
CA ASN A 39 8.77 5.97 -1.10
C ASN A 39 8.79 5.64 0.40
N GLY A 40 9.11 4.39 0.74
CA GLY A 40 9.30 3.94 2.11
C GLY A 40 8.05 3.34 2.76
N TYR A 41 8.21 2.98 4.02
CA TYR A 41 7.16 2.38 4.83
C TYR A 41 7.23 2.89 6.27
N ASP A 42 6.11 2.86 6.97
CA ASP A 42 6.05 3.08 8.41
C ASP A 42 4.94 2.25 9.05
N TYR A 43 4.92 2.22 10.37
CA TYR A 43 3.94 1.54 11.18
C TYR A 43 2.89 2.52 11.70
N ILE A 44 1.64 2.28 11.37
CA ILE A 44 0.51 3.12 11.79
C ILE A 44 -0.11 2.47 13.03
N ASP A 45 -0.08 3.20 14.15
CA ASP A 45 -0.70 2.74 15.38
C ASP A 45 -2.21 2.59 15.20
N THR A 46 -2.74 1.52 15.78
CA THR A 46 -4.18 1.29 15.83
C THR A 46 -4.75 1.74 17.16
N GLU A 47 -6.06 2.02 17.19
CA GLU A 47 -6.78 2.25 18.44
C GLU A 47 -6.52 1.11 19.46
N GLU A 48 -6.60 1.48 20.73
CA GLU A 48 -6.44 0.55 21.85
C GLU A 48 -7.36 -0.69 21.66
N HIS A 49 -6.78 -1.89 21.78
CA HIS A 49 -7.44 -3.19 21.59
C HIS A 49 -7.71 -3.65 20.15
N LYS A 50 -7.25 -2.94 19.12
CA LYS A 50 -7.17 -3.49 17.75
C LYS A 50 -5.82 -4.16 17.51
N PRO A 51 -5.76 -5.24 16.72
CA PRO A 51 -4.49 -5.80 16.26
C PRO A 51 -3.74 -4.76 15.43
N GLY A 52 -2.46 -4.60 15.72
CA GLY A 52 -1.58 -3.62 15.10
C GLY A 52 -0.13 -3.79 15.56
N PRO A 53 0.79 -2.91 15.13
CA PRO A 53 0.54 -1.77 14.24
C PRO A 53 0.23 -2.21 12.80
N LEU A 54 -0.48 -1.36 12.04
CA LEU A 54 -0.65 -1.56 10.61
C LEU A 54 0.66 -1.24 9.89
N MET A 55 0.89 -1.87 8.75
CA MET A 55 2.00 -1.52 7.86
C MET A 55 1.49 -0.59 6.77
N GLY A 56 1.98 0.64 6.73
CA GLY A 56 1.78 1.54 5.59
C GLY A 56 2.99 1.50 4.67
N ILE A 57 2.76 1.42 3.37
CA ILE A 57 3.78 1.45 2.31
C ILE A 57 3.43 2.63 1.41
N TRP A 58 4.32 3.61 1.33
CA TRP A 58 4.16 4.81 0.53
C TRP A 58 4.80 4.61 -0.83
N LEU A 59 4.07 4.97 -1.88
CA LEU A 59 4.52 4.91 -3.25
C LEU A 59 4.45 6.30 -3.86
N GLU A 60 5.53 6.77 -4.46
CA GLU A 60 5.54 8.05 -5.18
C GLU A 60 5.13 7.85 -6.65
N THR A 61 4.37 8.82 -7.17
CA THR A 61 3.96 8.86 -8.58
C THR A 61 3.60 10.27 -9.01
N GLU A 62 3.51 10.54 -10.31
CA GLU A 62 3.13 11.86 -10.83
C GLU A 62 1.63 12.15 -10.60
N ASP A 63 0.79 11.13 -10.71
CA ASP A 63 -0.67 11.22 -10.59
C ASP A 63 -1.22 10.01 -9.84
N ALA A 64 -1.54 10.16 -8.56
CA ALA A 64 -2.05 9.08 -7.73
C ALA A 64 -3.49 8.71 -8.11
N GLY A 65 -4.29 9.69 -8.56
CA GLY A 65 -5.69 9.49 -8.98
C GLY A 65 -5.81 8.58 -10.19
N GLU A 66 -4.92 8.72 -11.17
CA GLU A 66 -4.88 7.89 -12.36
C GLU A 66 -4.13 6.56 -12.15
N ASN A 67 -3.12 6.53 -11.26
CA ASN A 67 -2.23 5.36 -11.14
C ASN A 67 -2.61 4.34 -10.06
N TRP A 68 -3.41 4.69 -9.05
CA TRP A 68 -3.82 3.72 -8.01
C TRP A 68 -4.53 2.46 -8.55
N PRO A 69 -5.31 2.48 -9.66
CA PRO A 69 -5.91 1.26 -10.20
C PRO A 69 -4.86 0.26 -10.69
N ALA A 70 -3.69 0.72 -11.16
CA ALA A 70 -2.60 -0.17 -11.56
C ALA A 70 -2.04 -0.93 -10.35
N VAL A 71 -1.89 -0.25 -9.20
CA VAL A 71 -1.50 -0.89 -7.93
C VAL A 71 -2.50 -1.99 -7.56
N LEU A 72 -3.80 -1.69 -7.57
CA LEU A 72 -4.83 -2.69 -7.26
C LEU A 72 -4.77 -3.89 -8.20
N ASN A 73 -4.63 -3.66 -9.51
CA ASN A 73 -4.51 -4.73 -10.50
C ASN A 73 -3.31 -5.65 -10.20
N ILE A 74 -2.16 -5.09 -9.85
CA ILE A 74 -0.97 -5.87 -9.48
C ILE A 74 -1.22 -6.72 -8.23
N LEU A 75 -1.85 -6.13 -7.20
CA LEU A 75 -2.23 -6.86 -5.97
C LEU A 75 -3.23 -8.00 -6.22
N GLN A 76 -4.03 -7.92 -7.29
CA GLN A 76 -4.98 -8.97 -7.71
C GLN A 76 -4.34 -10.06 -8.58
N MET A 77 -3.31 -9.71 -9.35
CA MET A 77 -2.65 -10.63 -10.28
C MET A 77 -1.73 -11.62 -9.58
N GLU A 78 -1.13 -11.24 -8.45
CA GLU A 78 -0.06 -11.99 -7.81
C GLU A 78 -0.33 -12.24 -6.33
N LYS A 79 0.34 -13.27 -5.79
CA LYS A 79 0.42 -13.48 -4.35
C LYS A 79 1.75 -12.98 -3.82
N PHE A 80 1.69 -12.15 -2.78
CA PHE A 80 2.87 -11.61 -2.11
C PHE A 80 3.13 -12.38 -0.83
N ARG A 81 4.26 -13.12 -0.78
CA ARG A 81 4.61 -14.00 0.35
C ARG A 81 3.47 -14.96 0.76
N GLY A 82 2.65 -15.39 -0.21
CA GLY A 82 1.51 -16.28 0.01
C GLY A 82 0.18 -15.58 0.30
N ASN A 83 0.17 -14.26 0.47
CA ASN A 83 -1.03 -13.45 0.67
C ASN A 83 -1.66 -13.04 -0.67
N ASP A 84 -2.99 -12.99 -0.68
CA ASP A 84 -3.77 -12.29 -1.71
C ASP A 84 -4.08 -10.89 -1.16
N LEU A 85 -3.19 -9.93 -1.43
CA LEU A 85 -3.27 -8.60 -0.83
C LEU A 85 -4.47 -7.79 -1.33
N SER A 86 -5.03 -8.14 -2.49
CA SER A 86 -6.28 -7.50 -2.96
C SER A 86 -7.45 -7.65 -1.99
N LYS A 87 -7.40 -8.62 -1.07
CA LYS A 87 -8.47 -8.89 -0.10
C LYS A 87 -8.26 -8.23 1.27
N SER A 88 -7.05 -7.79 1.58
CA SER A 88 -6.68 -7.27 2.90
C SER A 88 -6.04 -5.88 2.86
N ALA A 89 -5.63 -5.41 1.68
CA ALA A 89 -5.06 -4.08 1.53
C ALA A 89 -6.16 -3.00 1.49
N LYS A 90 -5.87 -1.87 2.14
CA LYS A 90 -6.53 -0.60 1.87
C LYS A 90 -5.59 0.26 1.03
N ILE A 91 -6.14 0.98 0.07
CA ILE A 91 -5.37 1.90 -0.79
C ILE A 91 -5.89 3.31 -0.56
N TYR A 92 -4.97 4.21 -0.26
CA TYR A 92 -5.22 5.64 -0.13
C TYR A 92 -4.42 6.42 -1.17
N ILE A 93 -4.84 7.64 -1.47
CA ILE A 93 -4.10 8.59 -2.29
C ILE A 93 -3.95 9.94 -1.59
N SER A 94 -2.89 10.67 -1.90
CA SER A 94 -2.67 12.06 -1.51
C SER A 94 -2.04 12.86 -2.64
N ASP A 95 -2.47 14.13 -2.78
CA ASP A 95 -1.86 15.11 -3.66
C ASP A 95 -0.50 15.62 -3.13
N HIS A 96 -0.18 15.28 -1.87
CA HIS A 96 1.05 15.64 -1.19
C HIS A 96 2.00 14.45 -1.08
N GLU A 97 3.29 14.76 -1.00
CA GLU A 97 4.34 13.77 -0.79
C GLU A 97 4.33 13.31 0.67
N ALA A 98 4.24 11.99 0.89
CA ALA A 98 4.36 11.36 2.20
C ALA A 98 3.46 11.97 3.31
N ASP A 99 2.21 12.31 2.95
CA ASP A 99 1.24 12.85 3.90
C ASP A 99 0.80 11.81 4.93
N ASP A 100 0.34 12.29 6.09
CA ASP A 100 -0.23 11.45 7.12
C ASP A 100 -1.50 10.77 6.59
N ILE A 101 -1.72 9.51 6.96
CA ILE A 101 -2.85 8.71 6.47
C ILE A 101 -4.21 9.36 6.76
N GLU A 102 -4.31 10.15 7.83
CA GLU A 102 -5.50 10.89 8.25
C GLU A 102 -5.91 11.98 7.25
N ASN A 103 -4.95 12.49 6.47
CA ASN A 103 -5.18 13.50 5.42
C ASN A 103 -5.42 12.86 4.05
N CYS A 104 -5.25 11.54 3.93
CA CYS A 104 -5.33 10.82 2.66
C CYS A 104 -6.76 10.35 2.34
N VAL A 105 -7.06 10.19 1.06
CA VAL A 105 -8.36 9.73 0.59
C VAL A 105 -8.33 8.21 0.38
N LEU A 106 -9.18 7.47 1.10
CA LEU A 106 -9.38 6.05 0.86
C LEU A 106 -10.05 5.82 -0.51
N VAL A 107 -9.38 5.08 -1.39
CA VAL A 107 -9.89 4.73 -2.73
C VAL A 107 -10.23 3.25 -2.89
N TYR A 108 -9.72 2.39 -1.99
CA TYR A 108 -10.05 0.97 -1.95
C TYR A 108 -9.96 0.41 -0.52
N PRO A 109 -10.88 -0.46 -0.08
CA PRO A 109 -12.13 -0.86 -0.75
C PRO A 109 -13.19 0.26 -0.73
N GLN A 110 -14.13 0.25 -1.69
CA GLN A 110 -15.35 1.07 -1.68
C GLN A 110 -16.56 0.28 -1.21
#